data_AF-A0A938CLG4-F1
#
_entry.id   AF-A0A938CLG4-F1
#
_cell.length_a   1.000
_cell.length_b   1.000
_cell.length_c   1.000
_cell.angle_alpha   90.00
_cell.angle_beta   90.00
_cell.angle_gamma   90.00
#
_symmetry.space_group_name_H-M   'P 1'
#
loop_
_entity.id
_entity.type
_entity.pdbx_description
1 polymer ?
#
loop_
_entity_poly.entity_id
_entity_poly.type
_entity_poly.pdbx_seq_one_letter_code
_entity_poly.pdbx_strand_id
1 'polypeptide(L)'
;MSSDRVDLRHWRTFLAVVDQGSFTRAGEALHVTQPAVSLLVKRLEKHCGLPVLDRSGKRVIVTPVGQALAEQARRLLAVAGETEDVVRDLQGLRAGQVTVAASTLPGTYLLPPALAAFGAEWPKVSVRVALDDTRVAQQRVLRNEVDFGVMGQTQHPPGLTAVPYATDELVLVVARTHRLAQRRQVGVRDLAGLGFVG
;
A
#
# COMPACT_ATOMS: atom_id res chain seq x y z
N MET A 1 -1.68 32.84 19.71
CA MET A 1 -1.58 31.66 18.82
C MET A 1 -1.88 32.14 17.40
N SER A 2 -0.85 32.30 16.56
CA SER A 2 -0.97 32.92 15.23
C SER A 2 -1.65 31.96 14.26
N SER A 3 -2.74 32.43 13.64
CA SER A 3 -3.65 31.69 12.75
C SER A 3 -3.05 31.47 11.34
N ASP A 4 -1.94 30.74 11.24
CA ASP A 4 -1.62 30.05 9.97
C ASP A 4 -2.43 28.74 9.96
N ARG A 5 -3.54 28.75 9.23
CA ARG A 5 -4.49 27.64 9.18
C ARG A 5 -3.90 26.53 8.31
N VAL A 6 -3.52 25.41 8.94
CA VAL A 6 -3.09 24.19 8.25
C VAL A 6 -4.32 23.46 7.71
N ASP A 7 -4.22 22.98 6.48
CA ASP A 7 -5.24 22.20 5.79
C ASP A 7 -4.64 20.91 5.19
N LEU A 8 -5.46 20.11 4.51
CA LEU A 8 -5.01 18.85 3.89
C LEU A 8 -3.91 19.05 2.83
N ARG A 9 -3.81 20.24 2.22
CA ARG A 9 -2.76 20.52 1.21
C ARG A 9 -1.39 20.55 1.86
N HIS A 10 -1.28 21.12 3.05
CA HIS A 10 -0.02 21.15 3.80
C HIS A 10 0.47 19.74 4.14
N TRP A 11 -0.44 18.88 4.60
CA TRP A 11 -0.13 17.48 4.89
C TRP A 11 0.23 16.67 3.63
N ARG A 12 -0.50 16.84 2.52
CA ARG A 12 -0.16 16.24 1.21
C ARG A 12 1.22 16.68 0.75
N THR A 13 1.53 17.97 0.85
CA THR A 13 2.83 18.50 0.43
C THR A 13 3.97 17.98 1.30
N PHE A 14 3.77 17.90 2.61
CA PHE A 14 4.75 17.29 3.51
C PHE A 14 5.04 15.83 3.15
N LEU A 15 4.00 15.01 2.96
CA LEU A 15 4.16 13.62 2.57
C LEU A 15 4.85 13.46 1.22
N ALA A 16 4.50 14.29 0.23
CA ALA A 16 5.20 14.28 -1.06
C ALA A 16 6.71 14.54 -0.90
N VAL A 17 7.11 15.44 0.00
CA VAL A 17 8.55 15.67 0.28
C VAL A 17 9.18 14.48 1.00
N VAL A 18 8.47 13.84 1.93
CA VAL A 18 8.92 12.62 2.61
C VAL A 18 9.13 11.48 1.61
N ASP A 19 8.13 11.20 0.79
CA ASP A 19 8.14 10.06 -0.16
C ASP A 19 9.16 10.28 -1.28
N GLN A 20 9.32 11.53 -1.75
CA GLN A 20 10.27 11.88 -2.80
C GLN A 20 11.68 12.23 -2.27
N GLY A 21 11.87 12.42 -0.97
CA GLY A 21 13.14 12.89 -0.38
C GLY A 21 13.70 14.19 -0.98
N SER A 22 12.87 14.98 -1.67
CA SER A 22 13.28 16.17 -2.42
C SER A 22 12.11 17.12 -2.63
N PHE A 23 12.33 18.41 -2.32
CA PHE A 23 11.34 19.45 -2.56
C PHE A 23 11.05 19.68 -4.05
N THR A 24 12.06 19.51 -4.92
CA THR A 24 11.89 19.68 -6.36
C THR A 24 11.02 18.56 -6.93
N ARG A 25 11.35 17.30 -6.61
CA ARG A 25 10.56 16.14 -7.06
C ARG A 25 9.14 16.13 -6.47
N ALA A 26 8.98 16.61 -5.23
CA ALA A 26 7.65 16.80 -4.64
C ALA A 26 6.83 17.85 -5.40
N GLY A 27 7.46 18.94 -5.87
CA GLY A 27 6.80 19.94 -6.69
C GLY A 27 6.36 19.38 -8.03
N GLU A 28 7.22 18.62 -8.69
CA GLU A 28 6.90 17.90 -9.93
C GLU A 28 5.72 16.94 -9.74
N ALA A 29 5.75 16.11 -8.69
CA ALA A 29 4.70 15.14 -8.39
C ALA A 29 3.34 15.79 -8.05
N LEU A 30 3.35 17.01 -7.51
CA LEU A 30 2.15 17.76 -7.14
C LEU A 30 1.75 18.82 -8.18
N HIS A 31 2.48 18.93 -9.29
CA HIS A 31 2.30 19.96 -10.31
C HIS A 31 2.33 21.41 -9.75
N VAL A 32 3.23 21.68 -8.81
CA VAL A 32 3.44 23.01 -8.21
C VAL A 32 4.92 23.37 -8.17
N THR A 33 5.23 24.65 -7.98
CA THR A 33 6.61 25.11 -7.92
C THR A 33 7.30 24.69 -6.61
N GLN A 34 8.60 24.41 -6.65
CA GLN A 34 9.39 24.09 -5.46
C GLN A 34 9.28 25.16 -4.35
N PRO A 35 9.27 26.49 -4.64
CA PRO A 35 9.01 27.51 -3.63
C PRO A 35 7.64 27.36 -2.94
N ALA A 36 6.59 26.97 -3.68
CA ALA A 36 5.27 26.71 -3.09
C ALA A 36 5.30 25.51 -2.14
N VAL A 37 5.99 24.42 -2.52
CA VAL A 37 6.22 23.27 -1.63
C VAL A 37 6.93 23.69 -0.35
N SER A 38 8.03 24.44 -0.47
CA SER A 38 8.81 24.91 0.68
C SER A 38 7.99 25.80 1.61
N LEU A 39 7.14 26.67 1.06
CA LEU A 39 6.25 27.55 1.82
C LEU A 39 5.21 26.76 2.62
N LEU A 40 4.54 25.79 1.99
CA LEU A 40 3.54 24.95 2.65
C LEU A 40 4.16 24.11 3.78
N VAL A 41 5.33 23.50 3.55
CA VAL A 41 6.03 22.76 4.60
C VAL A 41 6.47 23.69 5.74
N LYS A 42 7.00 24.88 5.45
CA LYS A 42 7.37 25.84 6.51
C LYS A 42 6.18 26.28 7.35
N ARG A 43 5.00 26.47 6.74
CA ARG A 43 3.76 26.78 7.47
C ARG A 43 3.34 25.62 8.36
N LEU A 44 3.46 24.39 7.87
CA LEU A 44 3.21 23.18 8.67
C LEU A 44 4.17 23.12 9.88
N GLU A 45 5.47 23.30 9.67
CA GLU A 45 6.48 23.30 10.74
C GLU A 45 6.19 24.40 11.78
N LYS A 46 5.82 25.60 11.32
CA LYS A 46 5.41 26.71 12.20
C LYS A 46 4.16 26.37 13.01
N HIS A 47 3.18 25.70 12.42
CA HIS A 47 1.97 25.27 13.12
C HIS A 47 2.27 24.17 14.15
N CYS A 48 3.10 23.19 13.81
CA CYS A 48 3.51 22.12 14.71
C CYS A 48 4.46 22.59 15.83
N GLY A 49 5.13 23.74 15.64
CA GLY A 49 6.14 24.25 16.58
C GLY A 49 7.43 23.43 16.63
N LEU A 50 7.59 22.46 15.71
CA LEU A 50 8.68 21.50 15.65
C LEU A 50 9.13 21.31 14.19
N PRO A 51 10.44 21.15 13.92
CA PRO A 51 10.91 20.81 12.59
C PRO A 51 10.51 19.38 12.22
N VAL A 52 9.86 19.22 11.08
CA VAL A 52 9.46 17.89 10.56
C VAL A 52 10.47 17.36 9.55
N LEU A 53 11.29 18.24 8.97
CA LEU A 53 12.38 17.90 8.06
C LEU A 53 13.67 18.60 8.49
N ASP A 54 14.78 17.87 8.48
CA ASP A 54 16.12 18.41 8.62
C ASP A 54 16.70 18.73 7.23
N ARG A 55 17.18 19.97 7.09
CA ARG A 55 17.70 20.56 5.85
C ARG A 55 19.19 20.93 5.94
N SER A 56 19.87 20.51 7.01
CA SER A 56 21.28 20.83 7.26
C SER A 56 22.25 20.18 6.27
N GLY A 57 21.84 19.06 5.64
CA GLY A 57 22.64 18.32 4.67
C GLY A 57 22.23 18.54 3.19
N LYS A 58 22.93 17.84 2.29
CA LYS A 58 22.61 17.80 0.84
C LYS A 58 21.30 17.07 0.52
N ARG A 59 20.76 16.30 1.46
CA ARG A 59 19.52 15.53 1.31
C ARG A 59 18.53 15.96 2.37
N VAL A 60 17.25 15.90 2.01
CA VAL A 60 16.16 16.08 2.99
C VAL A 60 16.12 14.84 3.88
N ILE A 61 16.26 15.04 5.18
CA ILE A 61 16.15 13.97 6.18
C ILE A 61 14.86 14.21 6.97
N VAL A 62 14.05 13.17 7.15
CA VAL A 62 12.83 13.26 7.97
C VAL A 62 13.21 13.16 9.44
N THR A 63 12.78 14.10 10.27
CA THR A 63 13.05 14.06 11.72
C THR A 63 12.21 12.97 12.39
N PRO A 64 12.52 12.55 13.63
CA PRO A 64 11.65 11.63 14.37
C PRO A 64 10.21 12.17 14.52
N VAL A 65 10.07 13.49 14.71
CA VAL A 65 8.77 14.18 14.72
C VAL A 65 8.09 14.07 13.36
N GLY A 66 8.84 14.29 12.27
CA GLY A 66 8.34 14.11 10.91
C GLY A 66 7.89 12.68 10.62
N GLN A 67 8.61 11.66 11.09
CA GLN A 67 8.22 10.26 10.92
C GLN A 67 6.87 9.97 11.58
N ALA A 68 6.72 10.34 12.86
CA ALA A 68 5.47 10.16 13.59
C ALA A 68 4.30 10.94 12.92
N LEU A 69 4.55 12.16 12.48
CA LEU A 69 3.55 12.97 11.79
C LEU A 69 3.22 12.43 10.39
N ALA A 70 4.16 11.82 9.68
CA ALA A 70 3.90 11.23 8.37
C ALA A 70 2.89 10.08 8.47
N GLU A 71 3.01 9.23 9.48
CA GLU A 71 2.01 8.17 9.72
C GLU A 71 0.62 8.74 10.00
N GLN A 72 0.52 9.78 10.84
CA GLN A 72 -0.78 10.42 11.11
C GLN A 72 -1.33 11.16 9.90
N ALA A 73 -0.48 11.81 9.12
CA ALA A 73 -0.86 12.53 7.91
C ALA A 73 -1.42 11.58 6.85
N ARG A 74 -0.82 10.39 6.68
CA ARG A 74 -1.36 9.36 5.77
C ARG A 74 -2.76 8.92 6.19
N ARG A 75 -2.95 8.62 7.47
CA ARG A 75 -4.28 8.29 8.04
C ARG A 75 -5.30 9.41 7.82
N LEU A 76 -4.93 10.66 8.11
CA LEU A 76 -5.79 11.82 7.93
C LEU A 76 -6.26 11.98 6.47
N LEU A 77 -5.36 11.80 5.51
CA LEU A 77 -5.68 11.91 4.09
C LEU A 77 -6.51 10.74 3.58
N ALA A 78 -6.32 9.54 4.14
CA ALA A 78 -7.16 8.38 3.83
C ALA A 78 -8.62 8.63 4.25
N VAL A 79 -8.84 9.07 5.49
CA VAL A 79 -10.18 9.41 6.00
C VAL A 79 -10.83 10.54 5.17
N ALA A 80 -10.04 11.51 4.73
CA ALA A 80 -10.55 12.55 3.83
C ALA A 80 -10.99 11.98 2.47
N GLY A 81 -10.26 11.01 1.92
CA GLY A 81 -10.64 10.28 0.71
C GLY A 81 -11.92 9.46 0.90
N GLU A 82 -12.01 8.68 1.98
CA GLU A 82 -13.22 7.93 2.34
C GLU A 82 -14.45 8.84 2.45
N THR A 83 -14.27 10.05 2.99
CA THR A 83 -15.34 11.06 3.08
C THR A 83 -15.80 11.52 1.69
N GLU A 84 -14.88 11.72 0.74
CA GLU A 84 -15.21 12.06 -0.65
C GLU A 84 -15.93 10.90 -1.36
N ASP A 85 -15.58 9.66 -1.04
CA ASP A 85 -16.23 8.47 -1.60
C ASP A 85 -17.66 8.30 -1.06
N VAL A 86 -17.90 8.53 0.23
CA VAL A 86 -19.27 8.54 0.80
C VAL A 86 -20.15 9.59 0.10
N VAL A 87 -19.62 10.79 -0.15
CA VAL A 87 -20.35 11.82 -0.90
C VAL A 87 -20.70 11.34 -2.30
N ARG A 88 -19.77 10.66 -2.97
CA ARG A 88 -19.96 10.14 -4.33
C ARG A 88 -21.03 9.03 -4.36
N ASP A 89 -20.99 8.12 -3.40
CA ASP A 89 -21.99 7.06 -3.24
C ASP A 89 -23.39 7.65 -3.01
N LEU A 90 -23.52 8.65 -2.13
CA LEU A 90 -24.78 9.35 -1.86
C LEU A 90 -25.30 10.12 -3.09
N GLN A 91 -24.41 10.60 -3.95
CA GLN A 91 -24.78 11.20 -5.23
C GLN A 91 -25.25 10.19 -6.28
N GLY A 92 -25.32 8.89 -5.96
CA GLY A 92 -25.67 7.84 -6.90
C GLY A 92 -24.61 7.63 -7.99
N LEU A 93 -23.46 8.28 -7.84
CA LEU A 93 -22.26 7.97 -8.58
C LEU A 93 -21.70 6.70 -7.93
N ARG A 94 -22.28 5.54 -8.24
CA ARG A 94 -21.70 4.20 -7.97
C ARG A 94 -20.42 3.98 -8.79
N ALA A 95 -19.59 4.99 -8.84
CA ALA A 95 -18.36 5.11 -9.56
C ALA A 95 -17.31 5.39 -8.49
N GLY A 96 -16.23 4.64 -8.47
CA GLY A 96 -15.27 4.67 -7.38
C GLY A 96 -13.97 4.05 -7.83
N GLN A 97 -12.94 4.16 -7.00
CA GLN A 97 -11.71 3.43 -7.25
C GLN A 97 -11.43 2.57 -6.03
N VAL A 98 -11.31 1.26 -6.24
CA VAL A 98 -10.82 0.31 -5.23
C VAL A 98 -9.37 0.00 -5.57
N THR A 99 -8.50 0.05 -4.57
CA THR A 99 -7.07 -0.19 -4.65
C THR A 99 -6.73 -1.41 -3.80
N VAL A 100 -6.12 -2.40 -4.44
CA VAL A 100 -5.81 -3.70 -3.83
C VAL A 100 -4.31 -3.96 -3.95
N ALA A 101 -3.63 -4.24 -2.85
CA ALA A 101 -2.29 -4.82 -2.91
C ALA A 101 -2.41 -6.34 -2.89
N ALA A 102 -1.64 -7.05 -3.73
CA ALA A 102 -1.68 -8.50 -3.76
C ALA A 102 -0.28 -9.11 -3.87
N SER A 103 -0.04 -10.18 -3.10
CA SER A 103 1.12 -11.03 -3.32
C SER A 103 0.98 -11.81 -4.62
N THR A 104 2.11 -12.15 -5.25
CA THR A 104 2.17 -12.72 -6.60
C THR A 104 1.14 -13.82 -6.86
N LEU A 105 1.07 -14.86 -6.01
CA LEU A 105 0.16 -15.99 -6.22
C LEU A 105 -1.33 -15.58 -6.16
N PRO A 106 -1.84 -14.97 -5.07
CA PRO A 106 -3.20 -14.44 -5.04
C PRO A 106 -3.51 -13.45 -6.16
N GLY A 107 -2.58 -12.56 -6.47
CA GLY A 107 -2.75 -11.54 -7.51
C GLY A 107 -2.88 -12.13 -8.92
N THR A 108 -2.13 -13.20 -9.20
CA THR A 108 -2.15 -13.86 -10.51
C THR A 108 -3.27 -14.89 -10.66
N TYR A 109 -3.64 -15.60 -9.58
CA TYR A 109 -4.54 -16.76 -9.70
C TYR A 109 -5.89 -16.60 -9.00
N LEU A 110 -5.97 -15.83 -7.91
CA LEU A 110 -7.20 -15.72 -7.13
C LEU A 110 -8.02 -14.47 -7.47
N LEU A 111 -7.35 -13.34 -7.68
CA LEU A 111 -8.01 -12.07 -7.96
C LEU A 111 -8.69 -11.98 -9.34
N PRO A 112 -8.10 -12.45 -10.46
CA PRO A 112 -8.71 -12.25 -11.78
C PRO A 112 -10.17 -12.72 -11.93
N PRO A 113 -10.57 -13.94 -11.49
CA PRO A 113 -11.97 -14.36 -11.59
C PRO A 113 -12.90 -13.53 -10.69
N ALA A 114 -12.46 -13.14 -9.49
CA ALA A 114 -13.23 -12.29 -8.59
C ALA A 114 -13.44 -10.88 -9.17
N LEU A 115 -12.40 -10.31 -9.78
CA LEU A 115 -12.46 -8.99 -10.41
C LEU A 115 -13.34 -8.99 -11.66
N ALA A 116 -13.35 -10.07 -12.44
CA ALA A 116 -14.24 -10.21 -13.58
C ALA A 116 -15.72 -10.22 -13.15
N ALA A 117 -16.06 -10.98 -12.11
CA ALA A 117 -17.41 -11.00 -11.55
C ALA A 117 -17.79 -9.63 -10.97
N PHE A 118 -16.90 -9.02 -10.19
CA PHE A 118 -17.12 -7.70 -9.60
C PHE A 118 -17.33 -6.61 -10.67
N GLY A 119 -16.52 -6.59 -11.72
CA GLY A 119 -16.65 -5.61 -12.81
C GLY A 119 -17.94 -5.74 -13.60
N ALA A 120 -18.51 -6.95 -13.71
CA ALA A 120 -19.80 -7.17 -14.35
C ALA A 120 -20.96 -6.61 -13.51
N GLU A 121 -20.89 -6.75 -12.19
CA GLU A 121 -21.91 -6.25 -11.25
C GLU A 121 -21.77 -4.74 -10.98
N TRP A 122 -20.54 -4.23 -10.99
CA TRP A 122 -20.18 -2.84 -10.65
C TRP A 122 -19.39 -2.14 -11.77
N PRO A 123 -19.96 -1.95 -12.97
CA PRO A 123 -19.23 -1.51 -14.18
C PRO A 123 -18.67 -0.08 -14.11
N LYS A 124 -19.12 0.71 -13.13
CA LYS A 124 -18.65 2.09 -12.90
C LYS A 124 -17.51 2.17 -11.88
N VAL A 125 -17.19 1.08 -11.18
CA VAL A 125 -16.09 1.03 -10.20
C VAL A 125 -14.81 0.57 -10.90
N SER A 126 -13.76 1.37 -10.78
CA SER A 126 -12.42 1.01 -11.23
C SER A 126 -11.70 0.24 -10.13
N VAL A 127 -11.06 -0.88 -10.45
CA VAL A 127 -10.19 -1.59 -9.51
C VAL A 127 -8.74 -1.50 -10.00
N ARG A 128 -7.84 -1.03 -9.14
CA ARG A 128 -6.38 -1.07 -9.36
C ARG A 128 -5.75 -2.12 -8.47
N VAL A 129 -4.98 -3.01 -9.07
CA VAL A 129 -4.23 -4.04 -8.36
C VAL A 129 -2.74 -3.72 -8.44
N ALA A 130 -2.08 -3.64 -7.29
CA ALA A 130 -0.64 -3.56 -7.17
C ALA A 130 -0.10 -4.95 -6.79
N LEU A 131 0.72 -5.53 -7.67
CA LEU A 131 1.43 -6.77 -7.38
C LEU A 131 2.72 -6.43 -6.64
N ASP A 132 2.84 -6.90 -5.40
CA ASP A 132 3.94 -6.60 -4.50
C ASP A 132 4.31 -7.85 -3.68
N ASP A 133 5.52 -7.90 -3.10
CA ASP A 133 5.83 -8.90 -2.08
C ASP A 133 4.89 -8.75 -0.87
N THR A 134 4.58 -9.86 -0.18
CA THR A 134 3.65 -9.88 0.97
C THR A 134 3.96 -8.80 2.00
N ARG A 135 5.24 -8.58 2.34
CA ARG A 135 5.65 -7.55 3.31
C ARG A 135 5.36 -6.13 2.81
N VAL A 136 5.60 -5.88 1.52
CA VAL A 136 5.34 -4.57 0.91
C VAL A 136 3.83 -4.32 0.87
N ALA A 137 3.04 -5.32 0.44
CA ALA A 137 1.58 -5.24 0.46
C ALA A 137 1.04 -4.95 1.87
N GLN A 138 1.53 -5.64 2.91
CA GLN A 138 1.16 -5.36 4.31
C GLN A 138 1.44 -3.90 4.72
N GLN A 139 2.62 -3.38 4.34
CA GLN A 139 3.00 -2.00 4.67
C GLN A 139 2.10 -0.98 3.96
N ARG A 140 1.71 -1.24 2.70
CA ARG A 140 0.78 -0.37 1.98
C ARG A 140 -0.57 -0.30 2.68
N VAL A 141 -1.11 -1.44 3.13
CA VAL A 141 -2.37 -1.48 3.88
C VAL A 141 -2.23 -0.74 5.20
N LEU A 142 -1.17 -0.98 5.98
CA LEU A 142 -0.92 -0.28 7.26
C LEU A 142 -0.80 1.25 7.11
N ARG A 143 -0.31 1.71 5.95
CA ARG A 143 -0.14 3.12 5.63
C ARG A 143 -1.36 3.73 4.95
N ASN A 144 -2.44 2.97 4.79
CA ASN A 144 -3.64 3.35 4.02
C ASN A 144 -3.29 3.84 2.60
N GLU A 145 -2.28 3.23 1.97
CA GLU A 145 -1.92 3.48 0.57
C GLU A 145 -2.80 2.67 -0.39
N VAL A 146 -3.44 1.61 0.12
CA VAL A 146 -4.43 0.77 -0.57
C VAL A 146 -5.58 0.47 0.38
N ASP A 147 -6.76 0.14 -0.16
CA ASP A 147 -7.95 -0.16 0.64
C ASP A 147 -7.84 -1.50 1.38
N PHE A 148 -7.30 -2.53 0.71
CA PHE A 148 -7.02 -3.83 1.33
C PHE A 148 -5.93 -4.63 0.62
N GLY A 149 -5.49 -5.71 1.27
CA GLY A 149 -4.46 -6.61 0.78
C GLY A 149 -4.94 -8.05 0.62
N VAL A 150 -4.57 -8.73 -0.49
CA VAL A 150 -4.81 -10.16 -0.70
C VAL A 150 -3.48 -10.92 -0.78
N MET A 151 -3.18 -11.68 0.27
CA MET A 151 -1.82 -12.17 0.51
C MET A 151 -1.82 -13.62 0.99
N GLY A 152 -0.73 -14.34 0.69
CA GLY A 152 -0.44 -15.63 1.32
C GLY A 152 -0.16 -15.48 2.82
N GLN A 153 -0.39 -16.56 3.59
CA GLN A 153 -0.24 -16.54 5.05
C GLN A 153 1.18 -16.16 5.49
N THR A 154 1.24 -15.14 6.34
CA THR A 154 2.40 -14.73 7.14
C THR A 154 1.89 -14.22 8.48
N GLN A 155 2.76 -14.06 9.48
CA GLN A 155 2.39 -13.35 10.70
C GLN A 155 1.88 -11.94 10.34
N HIS A 156 0.69 -11.59 10.82
CA HIS A 156 0.11 -10.26 10.58
C HIS A 156 0.65 -9.28 11.63
N PRO A 157 1.26 -8.15 11.23
CA PRO A 157 1.68 -7.13 12.17
C PRO A 157 0.46 -6.52 12.90
N PRO A 158 0.64 -5.98 14.12
CA PRO A 158 -0.39 -5.18 14.79
C PRO A 158 -0.90 -4.06 13.88
N GLY A 159 -2.21 -3.80 13.93
CA GLY A 159 -2.86 -2.79 13.09
C GLY A 159 -3.47 -3.33 11.80
N LEU A 160 -3.33 -4.63 11.51
CA LEU A 160 -4.06 -5.29 10.42
C LEU A 160 -5.11 -6.25 10.96
N THR A 161 -6.29 -6.23 10.34
CA THR A 161 -7.31 -7.27 10.51
C THR A 161 -7.24 -8.20 9.30
N ALA A 162 -7.17 -9.50 9.53
CA ALA A 162 -7.08 -10.51 8.47
C ALA A 162 -8.34 -11.37 8.44
N VAL A 163 -8.86 -11.61 7.23
CA VAL A 163 -10.00 -12.48 6.98
C VAL A 163 -9.54 -13.63 6.09
N PRO A 164 -9.61 -14.90 6.56
CA PRO A 164 -9.32 -16.06 5.71
C PRO A 164 -10.27 -16.10 4.51
N TYR A 165 -9.71 -16.22 3.31
CA TYR A 165 -10.47 -16.20 2.05
C TYR A 165 -10.33 -17.49 1.25
N ALA A 166 -9.11 -18.03 1.14
CA ALA A 166 -8.82 -19.25 0.40
C ALA A 166 -7.66 -20.00 1.06
N THR A 167 -7.60 -21.31 0.82
CA THR A 167 -6.49 -22.18 1.23
C THR A 167 -5.68 -22.59 0.00
N ASP A 168 -4.36 -22.59 0.13
CA ASP A 168 -3.44 -23.10 -0.89
C ASP A 168 -2.95 -24.50 -0.51
N GLU A 169 -2.75 -25.38 -1.50
CA GLU A 169 -2.23 -26.72 -1.31
C GLU A 169 -0.89 -26.87 -2.04
N LEU A 170 0.17 -27.09 -1.26
CA LEU A 170 1.50 -27.37 -1.82
C LEU A 170 1.56 -28.81 -2.31
N VAL A 171 1.71 -28.97 -3.63
CA VAL A 171 1.82 -30.28 -4.28
C VAL A 171 3.25 -30.55 -4.77
N LEU A 172 3.66 -31.82 -4.71
CA LEU A 172 4.93 -32.26 -5.26
C LEU A 172 4.83 -32.44 -6.78
N VAL A 173 5.58 -31.64 -7.53
CA VAL A 173 5.72 -31.80 -8.99
C VAL A 173 7.08 -32.41 -9.31
N VAL A 174 7.09 -33.51 -10.06
CA VAL A 174 8.31 -34.19 -10.52
C VAL A 174 8.22 -34.50 -12.01
N ALA A 175 9.37 -34.67 -12.66
CA ALA A 175 9.40 -35.15 -14.03
C ALA A 175 8.68 -36.50 -14.15
N ARG A 176 8.02 -36.76 -15.28
CA ARG A 176 7.29 -38.03 -15.53
C ARG A 176 8.17 -39.26 -15.36
N THR A 177 9.47 -39.14 -15.64
CA THR A 177 10.48 -40.20 -15.52
C THR A 177 11.07 -40.33 -14.11
N HIS A 178 10.72 -39.43 -13.19
CA HIS A 178 11.25 -39.44 -11.83
C HIS A 178 10.68 -40.61 -11.03
N ARG A 179 11.50 -41.23 -10.17
CA ARG A 179 11.10 -42.40 -9.36
C ARG A 179 9.83 -42.19 -8.52
N LEU A 180 9.59 -40.95 -8.10
CA LEU A 180 8.41 -40.60 -7.29
C LEU A 180 7.14 -40.42 -8.12
N ALA A 181 7.22 -40.29 -9.44
CA ALA A 181 6.06 -40.07 -10.31
C ALA A 181 5.08 -41.26 -10.33
N GLN A 182 5.56 -42.46 -9.99
CA GLN A 182 4.73 -43.67 -9.92
C GLN A 182 4.09 -43.90 -8.55
N ARG A 183 4.41 -43.06 -7.55
CA ARG A 183 3.87 -43.20 -6.20
C ARG A 183 2.59 -42.40 -6.05
N ARG A 184 1.56 -43.01 -5.44
CA ARG A 184 0.30 -42.33 -5.08
C ARG A 184 0.45 -41.40 -3.87
N GLN A 185 1.39 -41.69 -2.98
CA GLN A 185 1.69 -40.89 -1.80
C GLN A 185 3.21 -40.87 -1.60
N VAL A 186 3.73 -39.72 -1.20
CA VAL A 186 5.15 -39.48 -0.96
C VAL A 186 5.28 -38.89 0.44
N GLY A 187 6.00 -39.56 1.32
CA GLY A 187 6.31 -39.02 2.64
C GLY A 187 7.45 -38.02 2.57
N VAL A 188 7.52 -37.09 3.51
CA VAL A 188 8.61 -36.08 3.58
C VAL A 188 10.01 -36.75 3.59
N ARG A 189 10.13 -37.92 4.22
CA ARG A 189 11.39 -38.68 4.26
C ARG A 189 11.82 -39.23 2.89
N ASP A 190 10.88 -39.49 1.98
CA ASP A 190 11.21 -39.96 0.62
C ASP A 190 11.91 -38.88 -0.21
N LEU A 191 11.77 -37.62 0.21
CA LEU A 191 12.38 -36.45 -0.41
C LEU A 191 13.82 -36.20 0.05
N ALA A 192 14.27 -36.88 1.12
CA ALA A 192 15.61 -36.71 1.64
C ALA A 192 16.66 -37.05 0.57
N GLY A 193 17.62 -36.16 0.37
CA GLY A 193 18.70 -36.32 -0.61
C GLY A 193 18.32 -36.02 -2.06
N LEU A 194 17.08 -35.59 -2.35
CA LEU A 194 16.69 -35.11 -3.67
C LEU A 194 17.05 -33.62 -3.84
N GLY A 195 17.36 -33.22 -5.07
CA GLY A 195 17.48 -31.81 -5.45
C GLY A 195 16.12 -31.16 -5.57
N PHE A 196 15.99 -29.92 -5.08
CA PHE A 196 14.77 -29.11 -5.18
C PHE A 196 15.02 -27.89 -6.05
N VAL A 197 13.97 -27.45 -6.75
CA VAL A 197 13.92 -26.15 -7.41
C VAL A 197 13.03 -25.27 -6.53
N GLY A 198 13.57 -24.15 -6.06
CA GLY A 198 12.90 -23.16 -5.23
C GLY A 198 13.18 -21.75 -5.73
#